data_AF-A0A5C4N8K7-F1
#
_entry.id   AF-A0A5C4N8K7-F1
#
_cell.length_a   1.000
_cell.length_b   1.000
_cell.length_c   1.000
_cell.angle_alpha   90.00
_cell.angle_beta   90.00
_cell.angle_gamma   90.00
#
_symmetry.space_group_name_H-M   'P 1'
#
loop_
_entity.id
_entity.type
_entity.pdbx_description
1 polymer ?
#
loop_
_entity_poly.entity_id
_entity_poly.type
_entity_poly.pdbx_seq_one_letter_code
_entity_poly.pdbx_strand_id
1 'polypeptide(L)'
;MEDIMGCMRIGLALAVVMSGPGMSALAQESTTNEFNDLTPPDMSASRDDREYRVCPDREPRPEWVGNLGVRESYRGVLLMRIYEARSYEAIVATGDCSCANRAPSWDAAEAEYQENYAQLDPQAQQRATSEFRRLKNDFQRDARSICEAQGNW
;
A
#
# COMPACT_ATOMS: atom_id res chain seq x y z
N MET A 1 -13.34 -53.57 -18.52
CA MET A 1 -13.73 -52.53 -17.55
C MET A 1 -12.89 -51.29 -17.85
N GLU A 2 -13.06 -50.68 -19.02
CA GLU A 2 -14.23 -49.85 -19.41
C GLU A 2 -14.33 -48.64 -18.46
N ASP A 3 -14.43 -47.40 -18.90
CA ASP A 3 -14.44 -46.80 -20.23
C ASP A 3 -14.63 -45.28 -20.00
N ILE A 4 -14.54 -44.49 -21.07
CA ILE A 4 -15.38 -43.30 -21.29
C ILE A 4 -15.06 -42.06 -20.41
N MET A 5 -14.32 -41.07 -20.94
CA MET A 5 -14.83 -40.03 -21.85
C MET A 5 -15.46 -38.84 -21.11
N GLY A 6 -14.92 -37.65 -21.40
CA GLY A 6 -15.46 -36.40 -20.86
C GLY A 6 -14.82 -35.13 -21.42
N CYS A 7 -14.41 -35.14 -22.69
CA CYS A 7 -14.14 -33.90 -23.44
C CYS A 7 -15.45 -33.11 -23.57
N MET A 8 -15.65 -32.07 -22.75
CA MET A 8 -16.73 -31.11 -22.99
C MET A 8 -16.20 -29.94 -23.82
N ARG A 9 -16.34 -30.08 -25.14
CA ARG A 9 -16.35 -28.98 -26.10
C ARG A 9 -17.67 -28.24 -25.93
N ILE A 10 -17.63 -26.93 -25.71
CA ILE A 10 -18.80 -26.07 -25.96
C ILE A 10 -18.36 -25.06 -27.01
N GLY A 11 -18.56 -25.46 -28.27
CA GLY A 11 -18.71 -24.52 -29.36
C GLY A 11 -20.15 -24.03 -29.35
N LEU A 12 -20.33 -22.71 -29.42
CA LEU A 12 -21.56 -22.13 -29.94
C LEU A 12 -21.16 -20.95 -30.82
N ALA A 13 -21.11 -21.22 -32.13
CA ALA A 13 -21.12 -20.19 -33.15
C ALA A 13 -22.57 -19.74 -33.34
N LEU A 14 -22.81 -18.43 -33.22
CA LEU A 14 -24.05 -17.81 -33.68
C LEU A 14 -23.64 -16.60 -34.53
N ALA A 15 -23.72 -16.79 -35.84
CA ALA A 15 -23.65 -15.73 -36.82
C ALA A 15 -25.08 -15.23 -37.09
N VAL A 16 -25.31 -13.92 -36.99
CA VAL A 16 -26.48 -13.24 -37.58
C VAL A 16 -25.99 -12.01 -38.34
N VAL A 17 -26.67 -11.80 -39.47
CA VAL A 17 -26.30 -11.05 -40.67
C VAL A 17 -26.64 -9.55 -40.57
N MET A 18 -25.85 -8.79 -41.33
CA MET A 18 -25.91 -7.37 -41.72
C MET A 18 -27.30 -6.84 -42.12
N SER A 19 -27.60 -5.56 -41.79
CA SER A 19 -27.95 -4.48 -42.75
C SER A 19 -28.57 -3.23 -42.09
N GLY A 20 -28.03 -2.05 -42.42
CA GLY A 20 -28.82 -0.84 -42.69
C GLY A 20 -28.62 0.38 -41.78
N PRO A 21 -28.56 1.62 -42.32
CA PRO A 21 -27.86 2.75 -41.72
C PRO A 21 -28.78 3.76 -41.03
N GLY A 22 -28.19 4.63 -40.19
CA GLY A 22 -28.72 5.97 -39.95
C GLY A 22 -28.79 6.35 -38.49
N MET A 23 -27.79 7.10 -38.02
CA MET A 23 -28.01 8.18 -37.07
C MET A 23 -26.80 9.10 -37.03
N SER A 24 -27.03 10.27 -37.63
CA SER A 24 -26.75 11.60 -37.10
C SER A 24 -25.35 11.91 -36.56
N ALA A 25 -24.83 12.98 -37.15
CA ALA A 25 -23.65 13.73 -36.76
C ALA A 25 -23.65 14.16 -35.28
N LEU A 26 -22.45 14.03 -34.71
CA LEU A 26 -21.79 14.96 -33.79
C LEU A 26 -22.61 15.45 -32.58
N ALA A 27 -22.43 14.74 -31.47
CA ALA A 27 -22.05 15.39 -30.22
C ALA A 27 -21.07 14.45 -29.52
N GLN A 28 -19.77 14.71 -29.69
CA GLN A 28 -18.81 14.22 -28.72
C GLN A 28 -19.16 14.93 -27.42
N GLU A 29 -19.80 14.23 -26.48
CA GLU A 29 -19.71 14.62 -25.09
C GLU A 29 -18.22 14.62 -24.76
N SER A 30 -17.70 15.81 -24.56
CA SER A 30 -16.35 16.04 -24.08
C SER A 30 -16.23 15.28 -22.76
N THR A 31 -15.61 14.10 -22.82
CA THR A 31 -14.96 13.50 -21.67
C THR A 31 -14.02 14.57 -21.15
N THR A 32 -14.41 15.29 -20.10
CA THR A 32 -13.48 16.13 -19.37
C THR A 32 -12.39 15.19 -18.89
N ASN A 33 -11.25 15.27 -19.57
CA ASN A 33 -10.05 14.53 -19.22
C ASN A 33 -9.59 15.01 -17.85
N GLU A 34 -10.11 14.40 -16.79
CA GLU A 34 -9.56 14.47 -15.42
C GLU A 34 -8.09 14.04 -15.38
N PHE A 35 -7.66 13.26 -16.39
CA PHE A 35 -6.28 12.84 -16.62
C PHE A 35 -5.29 13.96 -16.97
N ASN A 36 -5.76 15.16 -17.34
CA ASN A 36 -4.89 16.28 -17.78
C ASN A 36 -4.94 17.51 -16.86
N ASP A 37 -5.34 17.36 -15.59
CA ASP A 37 -5.11 18.42 -14.62
C ASP A 37 -3.61 18.49 -14.27
N LEU A 38 -2.89 19.31 -15.03
CA LEU A 38 -1.47 19.61 -14.86
C LEU A 38 -1.24 20.69 -13.79
N THR A 39 -2.25 21.06 -13.00
CA THR A 39 -2.04 21.95 -11.87
C THR A 39 -1.02 21.29 -10.93
N PRO A 40 0.16 21.90 -10.72
CA PRO A 40 1.14 21.33 -9.80
C PRO A 40 0.45 21.12 -8.45
N PRO A 41 0.59 19.94 -7.82
CA PRO A 41 0.04 19.75 -6.49
C PRO A 41 0.64 20.82 -5.59
N ASP A 42 -0.20 21.45 -4.78
CA ASP A 42 0.20 22.54 -3.89
C ASP A 42 1.51 22.17 -3.17
N MET A 43 2.58 22.85 -3.58
CA MET A 43 3.92 22.55 -3.10
C MET A 43 4.17 23.16 -1.70
N SER A 44 3.21 23.92 -1.16
CA SER A 44 3.29 24.53 0.17
C SER A 44 2.97 23.56 1.31
N ALA A 45 2.27 22.47 1.01
CA ALA A 45 2.12 21.37 1.96
C ALA A 45 3.48 20.67 2.15
N SER A 46 3.92 20.51 3.40
CA SER A 46 5.12 19.76 3.74
C SER A 46 5.05 18.36 3.13
N ARG A 47 6.19 17.71 2.86
CA ARG A 47 6.18 16.30 2.42
C ARG A 47 5.45 15.40 3.42
N ASP A 48 5.51 15.79 4.70
CA ASP A 48 4.77 15.16 5.81
C ASP A 48 3.24 15.42 5.73
N ASP A 49 2.80 16.57 5.21
CA ASP A 49 1.38 16.95 5.10
C ASP A 49 0.67 16.23 3.94
N ARG A 50 1.39 15.85 2.89
CA ARG A 50 0.82 15.22 1.68
C ARG A 50 0.60 13.72 1.81
N GLU A 51 1.11 13.10 2.87
CA GLU A 51 0.95 11.67 3.13
C GLU A 51 -0.27 11.35 4.02
N TYR A 52 -1.03 12.36 4.45
CA TYR A 52 -2.05 12.26 5.49
C TYR A 52 -3.48 12.47 4.99
N ARG A 53 -4.24 11.37 4.76
CA ARG A 53 -5.72 11.39 4.77
C ARG A 53 -6.38 10.06 5.22
N VAL A 54 -5.72 9.20 5.98
CA VAL A 54 -6.38 7.98 6.50
C VAL A 54 -6.46 7.96 8.03
N CYS A 55 -5.53 8.61 8.75
CA CYS A 55 -5.56 8.69 10.20
C CYS A 55 -5.21 10.09 10.71
N PRO A 56 -6.20 10.91 11.12
CA PRO A 56 -5.97 12.30 11.53
C PRO A 56 -5.15 12.40 12.83
N ASP A 57 -5.29 11.44 13.74
CA ASP A 57 -4.66 11.46 15.06
C ASP A 57 -3.32 10.72 15.11
N ARG A 58 -2.69 10.46 13.97
CA ARG A 58 -1.41 9.73 13.95
C ARG A 58 -0.33 10.58 14.60
N GLU A 59 0.39 9.95 15.53
CA GLU A 59 1.49 10.53 16.29
C GLU A 59 2.67 10.91 15.38
N PRO A 60 3.32 12.07 15.63
CA PRO A 60 4.53 12.44 14.92
C PRO A 60 5.64 11.39 15.14
N ARG A 61 6.54 11.29 14.16
CA ARG A 61 7.70 10.39 14.28
C ARG A 61 8.59 10.80 15.46
N PRO A 62 9.28 9.85 16.13
CA PRO A 62 10.23 10.16 17.19
C PRO A 62 11.26 11.20 16.78
N GLU A 63 11.47 12.18 17.65
CA GLU A 63 12.29 13.37 17.37
C GLU A 63 13.73 13.02 16.97
N TRP A 64 14.31 11.99 17.61
CA TRP A 64 15.68 11.56 17.34
C TRP A 64 15.89 11.18 15.88
N VAL A 65 14.84 10.70 15.17
CA VAL A 65 14.92 10.38 13.74
C VAL A 65 15.09 11.64 12.90
N GLY A 66 14.42 12.73 13.27
CA GLY A 66 14.56 14.04 12.63
C GLY A 66 15.93 14.68 12.87
N ASN A 67 16.58 14.31 13.97
CA ASN A 67 17.88 14.83 14.39
C ASN A 67 19.09 14.00 13.88
N LEU A 68 18.85 12.92 13.11
CA LEU A 68 19.93 12.08 12.57
C LEU A 68 20.73 12.82 11.49
N GLY A 69 22.06 12.71 11.56
CA GLY A 69 22.92 13.12 10.46
C GLY A 69 22.72 12.23 9.22
N VAL A 70 23.06 12.74 8.03
CA VAL A 70 22.90 12.01 6.75
C VAL A 70 23.54 10.61 6.79
N ARG A 71 24.71 10.48 7.43
CA ARG A 71 25.43 9.20 7.56
C ARG A 71 24.73 8.19 8.47
N GLU A 72 23.84 8.65 9.35
CA GLU A 72 23.09 7.83 10.30
C GLU A 72 21.64 7.62 9.88
N SER A 73 21.21 8.20 8.76
CA SER A 73 19.83 8.09 8.24
C SER A 73 19.33 6.65 8.10
N TYR A 74 20.23 5.67 7.91
CA TYR A 74 19.89 4.25 7.88
C TYR A 74 19.17 3.76 9.16
N ARG A 75 19.44 4.38 10.31
CA ARG A 75 18.79 4.08 11.59
C ARG A 75 17.30 4.44 11.55
N GLY A 76 17.00 5.64 11.07
CA GLY A 76 15.63 6.11 10.87
C GLY A 76 14.87 5.31 9.82
N VAL A 77 15.55 4.86 8.76
CA VAL A 77 14.96 3.97 7.75
C VAL A 77 14.59 2.62 8.37
N LEU A 78 15.45 2.03 9.19
CA LEU A 78 15.14 0.77 9.87
C LEU A 78 13.93 0.91 10.79
N LEU A 79 13.88 1.95 11.64
CA LEU A 79 12.72 2.21 12.50
C LEU A 79 11.41 2.28 11.69
N MET A 80 11.42 3.02 10.57
CA MET A 80 10.26 3.13 9.70
C MET A 80 9.82 1.76 9.15
N ARG A 81 10.76 0.90 8.75
CA ARG A 81 10.42 -0.44 8.24
C ARG A 81 9.87 -1.36 9.32
N ILE A 82 10.39 -1.28 10.55
CA ILE A 82 9.82 -1.99 11.69
C ILE A 82 8.36 -1.54 11.88
N TYR A 83 8.14 -0.23 12.01
CA TYR A 83 6.81 0.36 12.20
C TYR A 83 5.81 -0.08 11.12
N GLU A 84 6.19 0.04 9.83
CA GLU A 84 5.34 -0.38 8.72
C GLU A 84 5.01 -1.88 8.76
N ALA A 85 6.02 -2.73 8.99
CA ALA A 85 5.83 -4.17 9.01
C ALA A 85 4.90 -4.60 10.15
N ARG A 86 5.08 -4.05 11.35
CA ARG A 86 4.24 -4.34 12.53
C ARG A 86 2.81 -3.85 12.36
N SER A 87 2.62 -2.70 11.72
CA SER A 87 1.28 -2.21 11.38
C SER A 87 0.55 -3.17 10.42
N TYR A 88 1.21 -3.62 9.36
CA TYR A 88 0.62 -4.55 8.40
C TYR A 88 0.34 -5.93 9.02
N GLU A 89 1.26 -6.42 9.83
CA GLU A 89 1.08 -7.65 10.61
C GLU A 89 -0.13 -7.53 11.54
N ALA A 90 -0.26 -6.42 12.27
CA ALA A 90 -1.38 -6.18 13.18
C ALA A 90 -2.71 -6.16 12.43
N ILE A 91 -2.81 -5.46 11.29
CA ILE A 91 -4.03 -5.43 10.46
C ILE A 91 -4.43 -6.85 10.05
N VAL A 92 -3.49 -7.67 9.59
CA VAL A 92 -3.77 -9.05 9.18
C VAL A 92 -4.17 -9.91 10.39
N ALA A 93 -3.47 -9.76 11.51
CA ALA A 93 -3.71 -10.55 12.72
C ALA A 93 -5.06 -10.25 13.37
N THR A 94 -5.50 -8.99 13.36
CA THR A 94 -6.77 -8.56 13.96
C THR A 94 -7.93 -8.59 12.98
N GLY A 95 -7.65 -8.54 11.67
CA GLY A 95 -8.66 -8.32 10.65
C GLY A 95 -9.24 -6.90 10.67
N ASP A 96 -8.56 -5.94 11.30
CA ASP A 96 -9.05 -4.57 11.49
C ASP A 96 -8.07 -3.53 10.91
N CYS A 97 -8.55 -2.72 9.96
CA CYS A 97 -7.81 -1.62 9.34
C CYS A 97 -8.16 -0.26 9.94
N SER A 98 -8.60 -0.21 11.19
CA SER A 98 -8.72 1.03 11.95
C SER A 98 -7.36 1.72 12.16
N CYS A 99 -7.40 3.01 12.51
CA CYS A 99 -6.18 3.78 12.77
C CYS A 99 -5.34 3.25 13.93
N ALA A 100 -5.93 2.52 14.86
CA ALA A 100 -5.18 1.86 15.92
C ALA A 100 -4.15 0.86 15.37
N ASN A 101 -4.45 0.18 14.26
CA ASN A 101 -3.55 -0.79 13.63
C ASN A 101 -2.80 -0.21 12.43
N ARG A 102 -3.41 0.71 11.66
CA ARG A 102 -2.78 1.34 10.49
C ARG A 102 -1.76 2.42 10.86
N ALA A 103 -1.97 3.08 11.99
CA ALA A 103 -1.09 4.12 12.48
C ALA A 103 -0.92 4.01 14.02
N PRO A 104 -0.35 2.90 14.51
CA PRO A 104 -0.15 2.69 15.94
C PRO A 104 0.84 3.73 16.51
N SER A 105 0.97 3.76 17.84
CA SER A 105 2.05 4.53 18.47
C SER A 105 3.43 4.01 18.06
N TRP A 106 4.41 4.91 18.05
CA TRP A 106 5.80 4.58 17.73
C TRP A 106 6.49 3.73 18.81
N ASP A 107 6.00 3.77 20.05
CA ASP A 107 6.63 3.15 21.22
C ASP A 107 7.05 1.69 20.97
N ALA A 108 6.18 0.88 20.38
CA ALA A 108 6.47 -0.54 20.13
C ALA A 108 7.59 -0.74 19.09
N ALA A 109 7.54 0.01 17.99
CA ALA A 109 8.57 -0.05 16.95
C ALA A 109 9.90 0.53 17.44
N GLU A 110 9.85 1.57 18.27
CA GLU A 110 11.03 2.17 18.87
C GLU A 110 11.67 1.25 19.90
N ALA A 111 10.90 0.64 20.81
CA ALA A 111 11.41 -0.35 21.74
C ALA A 111 12.08 -1.50 20.99
N GLU A 112 11.42 -2.04 19.96
CA GLU A 112 11.99 -3.10 19.13
C GLU A 112 13.31 -2.67 18.46
N TYR A 113 13.37 -1.44 17.93
CA TYR A 113 14.59 -0.86 17.36
C TYR A 113 15.72 -0.76 18.40
N GLN A 114 15.44 -0.17 19.56
CA GLN A 114 16.44 0.10 20.60
C GLN A 114 16.99 -1.20 21.20
N GLU A 115 16.13 -2.17 21.45
CA GLU A 115 16.50 -3.44 22.08
C GLU A 115 17.30 -4.35 21.16
N ASN A 116 16.93 -4.41 19.87
CA ASN A 116 17.43 -5.45 18.98
C ASN A 116 18.41 -4.94 17.91
N TYR A 117 18.34 -3.66 17.54
CA TYR A 117 19.00 -3.16 16.33
C TYR A 117 19.93 -1.96 16.55
N ALA A 118 19.68 -1.13 17.56
CA ALA A 118 20.40 0.13 17.74
C ALA A 118 21.93 -0.04 17.89
N GLN A 119 22.36 -1.16 18.49
CA GLN A 119 23.79 -1.46 18.72
C GLN A 119 24.44 -2.29 17.60
N LEU A 120 23.69 -2.65 16.57
CA LEU A 120 24.24 -3.40 15.44
C LEU A 120 25.03 -2.48 14.51
N ASP A 121 26.00 -3.05 13.81
CA ASP A 121 26.75 -2.35 12.78
C ASP A 121 25.83 -1.91 11.61
N PRO A 122 26.24 -0.91 10.81
CA PRO A 122 25.41 -0.39 9.73
C PRO A 122 24.99 -1.44 8.69
N GLN A 123 25.85 -2.42 8.40
CA GLN A 123 25.53 -3.47 7.43
C GLN A 123 24.44 -4.40 7.97
N ALA A 124 24.50 -4.73 9.26
CA ALA A 124 23.46 -5.50 9.93
C ALA A 124 22.11 -4.75 9.98
N GLN A 125 22.11 -3.45 10.29
CA GLN A 125 20.88 -2.66 10.27
C GLN A 125 20.27 -2.56 8.85
N GLN A 126 21.10 -2.51 7.81
CA GLN A 126 20.63 -2.53 6.42
C GLN A 126 20.06 -3.89 6.00
N ARG A 127 20.62 -5.00 6.50
CA ARG A 127 20.02 -6.34 6.31
C ARG A 127 18.65 -6.42 6.98
N ALA A 128 18.56 -6.00 8.24
CA ALA A 128 17.28 -5.94 8.97
C ALA A 128 16.24 -5.07 8.23
N THR A 129 16.67 -3.94 7.66
CA THR A 129 15.79 -3.07 6.85
C THR A 129 15.20 -3.84 5.66
N SER A 130 16.01 -4.67 5.00
CA SER A 130 15.57 -5.49 3.88
C SER A 130 14.62 -6.61 4.33
N GLU A 131 14.85 -7.18 5.52
CA GLU A 131 14.00 -8.21 6.13
C GLU A 131 12.61 -7.66 6.47
N PHE A 132 12.53 -6.53 7.18
CA PHE A 132 11.24 -5.89 7.49
C PHE A 132 10.50 -5.43 6.24
N ARG A 133 11.22 -4.99 5.19
CA ARG A 133 10.58 -4.71 3.90
C ARG A 133 9.91 -5.95 3.30
N ARG A 134 10.55 -7.11 3.38
CA ARG A 134 9.96 -8.38 2.89
C ARG A 134 8.77 -8.77 3.77
N LEU A 135 8.92 -8.72 5.09
CA LEU A 135 7.87 -9.03 6.05
C LEU A 135 6.59 -8.22 5.78
N LYS A 136 6.72 -6.90 5.61
CA LYS A 136 5.58 -6.05 5.26
C LYS A 136 4.93 -6.46 3.93
N ASN A 137 5.74 -6.79 2.92
CA ASN A 137 5.23 -7.22 1.61
C ASN A 137 4.50 -8.56 1.69
N ASP A 138 4.91 -9.46 2.58
CA ASP A 138 4.24 -10.75 2.81
C ASP A 138 2.80 -10.52 3.33
N PHE A 139 2.59 -9.51 4.17
CA PHE A 139 1.27 -9.12 4.66
C PHE A 139 0.49 -8.17 3.73
N GLN A 140 1.15 -7.56 2.74
CA GLN A 140 0.58 -6.45 1.98
C GLN A 140 -0.72 -6.81 1.25
N ARG A 141 -0.77 -8.01 0.66
CA ARG A 141 -1.96 -8.44 -0.09
C ARG A 141 -3.17 -8.62 0.83
N ASP A 142 -2.96 -9.25 1.97
CA ASP A 142 -4.04 -9.58 2.90
C ASP A 142 -4.51 -8.33 3.64
N ALA A 143 -3.57 -7.49 4.12
CA ALA A 143 -3.89 -6.20 4.72
C ALA A 143 -4.69 -5.32 3.75
N ARG A 144 -4.31 -5.28 2.47
CA ARG A 144 -5.06 -4.55 1.45
C ARG A 144 -6.49 -5.06 1.32
N SER A 145 -6.67 -6.37 1.22
CA SER A 145 -8.00 -6.97 1.12
C SER A 145 -8.89 -6.62 2.32
N ILE A 146 -8.32 -6.60 3.53
CA ILE A 146 -9.01 -6.23 4.76
C ILE A 146 -9.41 -4.74 4.73
N CYS A 147 -8.46 -3.86 4.42
CA CYS A 147 -8.69 -2.43 4.36
C CYS A 147 -9.72 -2.03 3.29
N GLU A 148 -9.64 -2.62 2.09
CA GLU A 148 -10.61 -2.38 1.01
C GLU A 148 -12.03 -2.82 1.42
N ALA A 149 -12.17 -3.98 2.09
CA ALA A 149 -13.47 -4.45 2.58
C ALA A 149 -14.09 -3.53 3.63
N GLN A 150 -13.27 -2.75 4.34
CA GLN A 150 -13.70 -1.79 5.36
C GLN A 150 -13.80 -0.34 4.83
N GLY A 151 -13.48 -0.10 3.57
CA GLY A 151 -13.45 1.24 2.98
C GLY A 151 -12.30 2.13 3.48
N ASN A 152 -11.25 1.53 4.05
CA ASN A 152 -10.14 2.22 4.72
C ASN A 152 -8.81 1.99 4.01
N TRP A 153 -8.79 1.82 2.68
CA TRP A 153 -7.55 1.58 1.90
C TRP A 153 -6.88 2.89 1.46
#